data_AF-A0A0C2C7D7-F1
#
_entry.id   AF-A0A0C2C7D7-F1
#
_cell.length_a   1.000
_cell.length_b   1.000
_cell.length_c   1.000
_cell.angle_alpha   90.00
_cell.angle_beta   90.00
_cell.angle_gamma   90.00
#
_symmetry.space_group_name_H-M   'P 1'
#
loop_
_entity.id
_entity.type
_entity.pdbx_description
1 polymer ?
#
loop_
_entity_poly.entity_id
_entity_poly.type
_entity_poly.pdbx_seq_one_letter_code
_entity_poly.pdbx_strand_id
1 'polypeptide(L)'
;MIQLSGELFDLNKYLNKTPDPLEYPESGRCSGLVKLAPGNKDMFFSHVAMSSLSWMMRVLKLYKFAFDEKEVPGHTVTFSGYPGQLASADDYTLTSGGLGSIETTIAIFNTSLYSDRYIKPEGQVHCWIRSTISNYLTR
;
A
#
# COMPACT_ATOMS: atom_id res chain seq x y z
N MET A 1 8.92 -6.99 10.69
CA MET A 1 7.70 -7.61 10.13
C MET A 1 6.61 -6.60 9.81
N ILE A 2 6.44 -5.51 10.58
CA ILE A 2 5.31 -4.56 10.43
C ILE A 2 5.16 -3.97 9.00
N GLN A 3 6.26 -3.74 8.26
CA GLN A 3 6.16 -3.24 6.88
C GLN A 3 5.71 -4.30 5.86
N LEU A 4 5.79 -5.58 6.21
CA LEU A 4 5.51 -6.69 5.31
C LEU A 4 4.07 -7.22 5.47
N SER A 5 3.21 -6.52 6.22
CA SER A 5 1.90 -7.04 6.59
C SER A 5 1.03 -7.37 5.37
N GLY A 6 1.11 -6.56 4.30
CA GLY A 6 0.40 -6.84 3.05
C GLY A 6 1.03 -8.00 2.27
N GLU A 7 2.36 -8.04 2.18
CA GLU A 7 3.10 -9.09 1.47
C GLU A 7 2.90 -10.47 2.11
N LEU A 8 2.66 -10.53 3.42
CA LEU A 8 2.42 -11.78 4.13
C LEU A 8 1.15 -12.50 3.64
N PHE A 9 0.16 -11.81 3.07
CA PHE A 9 -1.01 -12.48 2.47
C PHE A 9 -0.62 -13.44 1.32
N ASP A 10 0.37 -13.06 0.52
CA ASP A 10 0.85 -13.85 -0.61
C ASP A 10 1.99 -14.78 -0.22
N LEU A 11 2.92 -14.29 0.63
CA LEU A 11 4.05 -15.10 1.09
C LEU A 11 3.60 -16.29 1.95
N ASN A 12 2.53 -16.15 2.75
CA ASN A 12 2.00 -17.27 3.51
C ASN A 12 1.49 -18.40 2.60
N LYS A 13 0.90 -18.07 1.45
CA LYS A 13 0.46 -19.04 0.45
C LYS A 13 1.64 -19.68 -0.27
N TYR A 14 2.62 -18.88 -0.67
CA TYR A 14 3.84 -19.36 -1.32
C TYR A 14 4.66 -20.30 -0.43
N LEU A 15 4.82 -19.96 0.85
CA LEU A 15 5.56 -20.75 1.83
C LEU A 15 4.74 -21.91 2.41
N ASN A 16 3.51 -22.14 1.91
CA ASN A 16 2.59 -23.16 2.38
C ASN A 16 2.42 -23.15 3.92
N LYS A 17 2.27 -21.94 4.49
CA LYS A 17 2.06 -21.75 5.92
C LYS A 17 0.78 -22.48 6.35
N THR A 18 0.85 -23.20 7.46
CA THR A 18 -0.33 -23.79 8.10
C THR A 18 -1.36 -22.68 8.41
N PRO A 19 -2.61 -22.79 7.93
CA PRO A 19 -3.63 -21.78 8.19
C PRO A 19 -3.86 -21.56 9.68
N ASP A 20 -3.86 -20.31 10.11
CA ASP A 20 -4.30 -19.92 11.45
C ASP A 20 -5.81 -19.65 11.42
N PRO A 21 -6.64 -20.34 12.23
CA PRO A 21 -8.08 -20.10 12.30
C PRO A 21 -8.47 -18.66 12.65
N LEU A 22 -7.56 -17.88 13.23
CA LEU A 22 -7.76 -16.48 13.59
C LEU A 22 -7.33 -15.51 12.48
N GLU A 23 -6.66 -16.00 11.44
CA GLU A 23 -6.23 -15.21 10.29
C GLU A 23 -7.34 -15.17 9.24
N TYR A 24 -7.53 -14.01 8.60
CA TYR A 24 -8.50 -13.91 7.50
C TYR A 24 -8.05 -14.81 6.33
N PRO A 25 -8.95 -15.64 5.76
CA PRO A 25 -8.58 -16.60 4.73
C PRO A 25 -8.16 -15.93 3.40
N GLU A 26 -8.52 -14.67 3.21
CA GLU A 26 -8.13 -13.85 2.07
C GLU A 26 -7.57 -12.51 2.56
N SER A 27 -6.83 -11.82 1.68
CA SER A 27 -6.18 -10.53 1.94
C SER A 27 -7.12 -9.37 2.31
N GLY A 28 -8.44 -9.61 2.38
CA GLY A 28 -9.45 -8.56 2.45
C GLY A 28 -9.53 -7.76 1.16
N ARG A 29 -10.34 -6.71 1.16
CA ARG A 29 -10.42 -5.73 0.07
C ARG A 29 -10.71 -4.35 0.63
N CYS A 30 -10.06 -3.33 0.11
CA CYS A 30 -10.41 -1.94 0.37
C CYS A 30 -11.40 -1.42 -0.68
N SER A 31 -11.98 -0.25 -0.45
CA SER A 31 -12.82 0.45 -1.44
C SER A 31 -12.19 1.78 -1.81
N GLY A 32 -11.94 2.00 -3.10
CA GLY A 32 -11.49 3.29 -3.65
C GLY A 32 -12.55 3.92 -4.56
N LEU A 33 -12.64 5.25 -4.58
CA LEU A 33 -13.50 6.00 -5.49
C LEU A 33 -12.74 7.20 -6.03
N VAL A 34 -12.86 7.44 -7.34
CA VAL A 34 -12.44 8.68 -8.00
C VAL A 34 -13.66 9.26 -8.71
N LYS A 35 -13.96 10.54 -8.47
CA LYS A 35 -15.18 11.18 -8.95
C LYS A 35 -14.94 12.64 -9.34
N LEU A 36 -15.23 12.98 -10.60
CA LEU A 36 -15.30 14.37 -11.05
C LEU A 36 -16.59 15.04 -10.56
N ALA A 37 -16.45 16.27 -10.09
CA ALA A 37 -17.57 17.15 -9.76
C ALA A 37 -18.34 17.57 -11.03
N PRO A 38 -19.62 17.99 -10.92
CA PRO A 38 -20.38 18.50 -12.05
C PRO A 38 -19.64 19.61 -12.80
N GLY A 39 -19.53 19.46 -14.12
CA GLY A 39 -18.82 20.42 -14.98
C GLY A 39 -17.30 20.44 -14.80
N ASN A 40 -16.69 19.35 -14.31
CA ASN A 40 -15.24 19.21 -14.12
C ASN A 40 -14.61 20.28 -13.21
N LYS A 41 -15.40 20.83 -12.27
CA LYS A 41 -14.94 21.89 -11.37
C LYS A 41 -13.97 21.42 -10.30
N ASP A 42 -13.97 20.12 -10.02
CA ASP A 42 -13.13 19.47 -9.02
C ASP A 42 -13.02 17.97 -9.30
N MET A 43 -12.05 17.31 -8.67
CA MET A 43 -11.87 15.86 -8.65
C MET A 43 -11.74 15.38 -7.21
N PHE A 44 -12.74 14.62 -6.76
CA PHE A 44 -12.70 13.92 -5.48
C PHE A 44 -12.07 12.55 -5.65
N PHE A 45 -11.31 12.13 -4.65
CA PHE A 45 -10.86 10.75 -4.52
C PHE A 45 -10.92 10.35 -3.05
N SER A 46 -11.33 9.12 -2.79
CA SER A 46 -11.48 8.59 -1.44
C SER A 46 -11.06 7.13 -1.38
N HIS A 47 -10.70 6.71 -0.17
CA HIS A 47 -10.27 5.35 0.11
C HIS A 47 -10.81 4.91 1.47
N VAL A 48 -11.27 3.67 1.57
CA VAL A 48 -11.75 3.03 2.79
C VAL A 48 -11.00 1.72 2.96
N ALA A 49 -10.03 1.74 3.88
CA ALA A 49 -9.27 0.55 4.24
C ALA A 49 -10.15 -0.44 5.01
N MET A 50 -10.04 -1.73 4.71
CA MET A 50 -10.72 -2.79 5.44
C MET A 50 -9.69 -3.77 6.01
N SER A 51 -9.68 -3.90 7.33
CA SER A 51 -8.81 -4.82 8.06
C SER A 51 -9.49 -5.25 9.37
N SER A 52 -8.83 -6.14 10.12
CA SER A 52 -9.28 -6.51 11.46
C SER A 52 -9.34 -5.28 12.38
N LEU A 53 -10.31 -5.25 13.30
CA LEU A 53 -10.46 -4.17 14.28
C LEU A 53 -9.20 -3.98 15.15
N SER A 54 -8.39 -5.02 15.30
CA SER A 54 -7.09 -4.96 15.98
C SER A 54 -6.11 -3.95 15.34
N TRP A 55 -6.29 -3.61 14.06
CA TRP A 55 -5.49 -2.62 13.35
C TRP A 55 -5.95 -1.18 13.59
N MET A 56 -7.01 -0.91 14.35
CA MET A 56 -7.56 0.45 14.50
C MET A 56 -6.70 1.44 15.31
N MET A 57 -5.47 1.08 15.69
CA MET A 57 -4.48 2.05 16.19
C MET A 57 -3.91 2.84 15.01
N ARG A 58 -4.47 4.03 14.75
CA ARG A 58 -4.17 4.83 13.54
C ARG A 58 -3.24 6.00 13.84
N VAL A 59 -2.44 6.37 12.86
CA VAL A 59 -1.63 7.60 12.83
C VAL A 59 -1.68 8.18 11.42
N LEU A 60 -2.18 9.40 11.27
CA LEU A 60 -1.99 10.18 10.06
C LEU A 60 -0.58 10.78 10.09
N LYS A 61 0.21 10.57 9.04
CA LYS A 61 1.62 10.95 9.04
C LYS A 61 1.90 11.97 7.94
N LEU A 62 2.74 12.93 8.27
CA LEU A 62 3.40 13.82 7.33
C LEU A 62 4.90 13.60 7.46
N TYR A 63 5.53 13.14 6.39
CA TYR A 63 6.97 13.08 6.27
C TYR A 63 7.44 14.17 5.32
N LYS A 64 8.38 14.98 5.77
CA LYS A 64 9.03 16.02 4.98
C LYS A 64 10.53 15.81 5.07
N PHE A 65 11.12 15.32 4.00
CA PHE A 65 12.55 15.09 3.92
C PHE A 65 13.23 16.24 3.17
N ALA A 66 14.50 16.49 3.52
CA ALA A 66 15.34 17.50 2.86
C ALA A 66 16.01 16.92 1.61
N PHE A 67 15.24 16.28 0.73
CA PHE A 67 15.72 15.84 -0.58
C PHE A 67 15.72 17.01 -1.57
N ASP A 68 16.54 16.90 -2.63
CA ASP A 68 16.47 17.84 -3.75
C ASP A 68 15.12 17.66 -4.46
N GLU A 69 14.29 18.70 -4.45
CA GLU A 69 12.94 18.69 -5.02
C GLU A 69 12.93 18.41 -6.53
N LYS A 70 14.03 18.69 -7.24
CA LYS A 70 14.17 18.40 -8.68
C LYS A 70 14.38 16.92 -8.96
N GLU A 71 15.06 16.23 -8.04
CA GLU A 71 15.36 14.79 -8.13
C GLU A 71 14.26 13.95 -7.47
N VAL A 72 13.65 14.46 -6.39
CA VAL A 72 12.60 13.80 -5.60
C VAL A 72 11.38 14.72 -5.47
N PRO A 73 10.51 14.81 -6.49
CA PRO A 73 9.34 15.69 -6.47
C PRO A 73 8.39 15.40 -5.31
N GLY A 74 8.29 14.14 -4.89
CA GLY A 74 7.49 13.69 -3.75
C GLY A 74 8.19 13.82 -2.39
N HIS A 75 9.21 14.68 -2.23
CA HIS A 75 9.99 14.85 -0.98
C HIS A 75 9.14 15.15 0.28
N THR A 76 7.90 15.61 0.12
CA THR A 76 6.90 15.65 1.19
C THR A 76 5.76 14.71 0.87
N VAL A 77 5.41 13.84 1.83
CA VAL A 77 4.26 12.92 1.71
C VAL A 77 3.36 12.99 2.94
N THR A 78 2.06 12.92 2.72
CA THR A 78 1.06 12.73 3.78
C THR A 78 0.28 11.45 3.50
N PHE A 79 0.13 10.58 4.49
CA PHE A 79 -0.54 9.30 4.28
C PHE A 79 -1.22 8.78 5.54
N SER A 80 -2.27 7.98 5.35
CA SER A 80 -2.89 7.22 6.44
C SER A 80 -2.00 6.04 6.83
N GLY A 81 -1.84 5.78 8.12
CA GLY A 81 -0.97 4.71 8.58
C GLY A 81 -1.20 4.27 10.02
N TYR A 82 -0.21 3.56 10.55
CA TYR A 82 -0.26 2.85 11.82
C TYR A 82 1.06 3.05 12.60
N PRO A 83 1.09 2.95 13.93
CA PRO A 83 2.33 3.05 14.71
C PRO A 83 3.44 2.13 14.17
N GLY A 84 4.65 2.67 13.99
CA GLY A 84 5.81 1.91 13.51
C GLY A 84 5.84 1.60 12.00
N GLN A 85 4.75 1.76 11.26
CA GLN A 85 4.80 1.66 9.80
C GLN A 85 5.51 2.86 9.14
N LEU A 86 6.26 2.63 8.08
CA LEU A 86 6.99 3.67 7.36
C LEU A 86 6.29 4.07 6.07
N ALA A 87 5.44 3.20 5.53
CA ALA A 87 4.55 3.47 4.41
C ALA A 87 3.08 3.41 4.87
N SER A 88 2.16 3.81 3.99
CA SER A 88 0.77 3.40 4.14
C SER A 88 0.68 1.88 4.00
N ALA A 89 -0.31 1.29 4.65
CA ALA A 89 -0.73 -0.09 4.42
C ALA A 89 -2.24 -0.15 4.14
N ASP A 90 -2.81 0.99 3.75
CA ASP A 90 -4.23 1.16 3.48
C ASP A 90 -4.57 0.86 2.01
N ASP A 91 -4.06 1.54 0.98
CA ASP A 91 -3.15 2.69 0.91
C ASP A 91 -3.86 4.01 0.56
N TYR A 92 -3.45 5.12 1.21
CA TYR A 92 -3.83 6.48 0.82
C TYR A 92 -2.68 7.45 1.07
N THR A 93 -2.09 8.00 -0.01
CA THR A 93 -0.93 8.89 0.05
C THR A 93 -1.11 10.12 -0.83
N LEU A 94 -0.66 11.27 -0.34
CA LEU A 94 -0.53 12.53 -1.06
C LEU A 94 0.92 12.94 -1.10
N THR A 95 1.37 13.48 -2.22
CA THR A 95 2.78 13.82 -2.46
C THR A 95 2.92 15.29 -2.86
N SER A 96 4.05 15.91 -2.53
CA SER A 96 4.41 17.26 -3.02
C SER A 96 4.57 17.33 -4.55
N GLY A 97 4.72 16.19 -5.22
CA GLY A 97 4.69 16.09 -6.68
C GLY A 97 3.31 16.33 -7.29
N GLY A 98 2.28 16.63 -6.49
CA GLY A 98 0.92 16.88 -6.97
C GLY A 98 0.12 15.62 -7.26
N LEU A 99 0.62 14.45 -6.84
CA LEU A 99 -0.03 13.15 -7.04
C LEU A 99 -0.66 12.63 -5.76
N GLY A 100 -1.82 12.00 -5.92
CA GLY A 100 -2.47 11.15 -4.92
C GLY A 100 -2.44 9.69 -5.36
N SER A 101 -2.13 8.78 -4.45
CA SER A 101 -2.06 7.34 -4.69
C SER A 101 -2.97 6.58 -3.73
N ILE A 102 -3.77 5.68 -4.28
CA ILE A 102 -4.65 4.75 -3.56
C ILE A 102 -4.57 3.37 -4.21
N GLU A 103 -4.86 2.32 -3.44
CA GLU A 103 -4.92 0.95 -3.95
C GLU A 103 -6.12 0.19 -3.38
N THR A 104 -6.49 -0.91 -4.02
CA THR A 104 -7.34 -1.92 -3.37
C THR A 104 -6.79 -3.30 -3.70
N THR A 105 -6.59 -4.10 -2.66
CA THR A 105 -5.91 -5.38 -2.83
C THR A 105 -6.76 -6.33 -3.68
N ILE A 106 -6.14 -6.92 -4.70
CA ILE A 106 -6.71 -8.00 -5.50
C ILE A 106 -6.15 -9.35 -5.05
N ALA A 107 -7.01 -10.37 -5.00
CA ALA A 107 -6.58 -11.72 -4.65
C ALA A 107 -6.04 -12.49 -5.87
N ILE A 108 -4.95 -13.22 -5.68
CA ILE A 108 -4.45 -14.20 -6.66
C ILE A 108 -5.06 -15.57 -6.32
N PHE A 109 -6.05 -15.98 -7.12
CA PHE A 109 -6.74 -17.26 -6.98
C PHE A 109 -6.05 -18.42 -7.71
N ASN A 110 -5.26 -18.13 -8.75
CA ASN A 110 -4.50 -19.16 -9.45
C ASN A 110 -3.25 -19.53 -8.64
N THR A 111 -3.34 -20.63 -7.90
CA THR A 111 -2.27 -21.06 -6.98
C THR A 111 -0.97 -21.45 -7.67
N SER A 112 -1.01 -21.80 -8.96
CA SER A 112 0.21 -22.11 -9.73
C SER A 112 1.16 -20.90 -9.88
N LEU A 113 0.67 -19.69 -9.65
CA LEU A 113 1.48 -18.46 -9.65
C LEU A 113 2.35 -18.33 -8.40
N TYR A 114 2.00 -18.98 -7.29
CA TYR A 114 2.87 -19.04 -6.10
C TYR A 114 3.96 -20.09 -6.31
N SER A 115 4.95 -19.76 -7.14
CA SER A 115 6.08 -20.62 -7.44
C SER A 115 7.38 -19.82 -7.58
N ASP A 116 8.52 -20.50 -7.49
CA ASP A 116 9.88 -19.94 -7.62
C ASP A 116 10.11 -19.26 -8.99
N ARG A 117 9.22 -19.51 -9.96
CA ARG A 117 9.20 -18.81 -11.24
C ARG A 117 8.86 -17.33 -11.08
N TYR A 118 7.91 -17.00 -10.21
CA TYR A 118 7.32 -15.66 -10.09
C TYR A 118 7.61 -14.98 -8.76
N ILE A 119 7.89 -15.73 -7.70
CA ILE A 119 8.27 -15.23 -6.38
C ILE A 119 9.70 -15.67 -6.11
N LYS A 120 10.61 -14.71 -5.95
CA LYS A 120 12.05 -14.94 -5.81
C LYS A 120 12.60 -14.07 -4.68
N PRO A 121 13.54 -14.59 -3.88
CA PRO A 121 14.21 -13.78 -2.87
C PRO A 121 15.17 -12.76 -3.48
N GLU A 122 15.70 -13.04 -4.68
CA GLU A 122 16.68 -12.20 -5.37
C GLU A 122 16.06 -11.51 -6.59
N GLY A 123 16.42 -10.25 -6.80
CA GLY A 123 15.94 -9.45 -7.94
C GLY A 123 14.49 -8.99 -7.82
N GLN A 124 13.88 -9.12 -6.64
CA GLN A 124 12.53 -8.62 -6.36
C GLN A 124 12.51 -7.70 -5.13
N VAL A 125 11.62 -6.72 -5.17
CA VAL A 125 11.46 -5.71 -4.11
C VAL A 125 10.04 -5.77 -3.57
N HIS A 126 9.90 -5.77 -2.25
CA HIS A 126 8.60 -5.78 -1.57
C HIS A 126 7.74 -4.57 -1.95
N CYS A 127 6.42 -4.74 -1.88
CA CYS A 127 5.46 -3.76 -2.33
C CYS A 127 5.61 -2.43 -1.60
N TRP A 128 5.75 -2.45 -0.27
CA TRP A 128 5.87 -1.22 0.52
C TRP A 128 7.08 -0.36 0.13
N ILE A 129 8.21 -0.98 -0.29
CA ILE A 129 9.39 -0.26 -0.79
C ILE A 129 9.10 0.31 -2.17
N ARG A 130 8.54 -0.50 -3.07
CA ARG A 130 8.20 -0.07 -4.43
C ARG A 130 7.21 1.10 -4.41
N SER A 131 6.15 1.01 -3.61
CA SER A 131 5.15 2.07 -3.49
C SER A 131 5.75 3.35 -2.90
N THR A 132 6.58 3.23 -1.86
CA THR A 132 7.28 4.38 -1.25
C THR A 132 8.19 5.08 -2.24
N ILE A 133 9.04 4.33 -2.96
CA ILE A 133 9.95 4.89 -3.97
C ILE A 133 9.16 5.55 -5.10
N SER A 134 8.10 4.91 -5.60
CA SER A 134 7.24 5.50 -6.63
C SER A 134 6.61 6.81 -6.17
N ASN A 135 6.09 6.87 -4.93
CA ASN A 135 5.51 8.09 -4.37
C ASN A 135 6.54 9.23 -4.24
N TYR A 136 7.83 8.92 -4.06
CA TYR A 136 8.89 9.92 -3.98
C TYR A 136 9.39 10.42 -5.33
N LEU A 137 9.50 9.53 -6.33
CA LEU A 137 10.17 9.85 -7.60
C LEU A 137 9.22 10.27 -8.74
N THR A 138 7.92 9.98 -8.64
CA THR A 138 6.97 10.31 -9.72
C THR A 138 6.74 11.82 -9.79
N ARG A 139 6.61 12.33 -11.03
CA ARG A 139 6.41 13.75 -11.38
C ARG A 139 4.97 14.03 -11.79
#